data_AF-A0AB34U0F7-F1
#
_entry.id   AF-A0AB34U0F7-F1
#
_cell.length_a   1.000
_cell.length_b   1.000
_cell.length_c   1.000
_cell.angle_alpha   90.00
_cell.angle_beta   90.00
_cell.angle_gamma   90.00
#
_symmetry.space_group_name_H-M   'P 1'
#
loop_
_entity.id
_entity.type
_entity.pdbx_description
1 polymer ?
#
loop_
_entity_poly.entity_id
_entity_poly.type
_entity_poly.pdbx_seq_one_letter_code
_entity_poly.pdbx_strand_id
1 'polypeptide(L)' 'MTARERFEQAYGEDNEMTEAQVRAQRLSNGSYRLPKMANAWYWWQLGQEAA' A
#
# COMPACT_ATOMS: atom_id res chain seq x y z
N MET A 1 -1.24 7.58 -12.21
CA MET A 1 -1.18 6.63 -11.08
C MET A 1 -0.24 7.20 -10.02
N THR A 2 -0.78 7.52 -8.84
CA THR A 2 -0.06 8.05 -7.68
C THR A 2 0.87 7.00 -7.07
N ALA A 3 1.83 7.42 -6.23
CA ALA A 3 2.71 6.50 -5.50
C ALA A 3 1.92 5.48 -4.66
N ARG A 4 0.81 5.92 -4.06
CA ARG A 4 -0.10 5.07 -3.29
C ARG A 4 -0.80 4.03 -4.17
N GLU A 5 -1.32 4.45 -5.33
CA GLU A 5 -1.97 3.52 -6.27
C GLU A 5 -1.01 2.47 -6.83
N ARG A 6 0.25 2.84 -7.11
CA ARG A 6 1.29 1.89 -7.53
C ARG A 6 1.58 0.85 -6.44
N PHE A 7 1.73 1.29 -5.20
CA PHE A 7 1.90 0.39 -4.06
C PHE A 7 0.71 -0.55 -3.89
N GLU A 8 -0.51 -0.02 -3.93
CA GLU A 8 -1.73 -0.80 -3.73
C GLU A 8 -1.91 -1.88 -4.81
N GLN A 9 -1.60 -1.55 -6.06
CA GLN A 9 -1.58 -2.53 -7.14
C GLN A 9 -0.55 -3.64 -6.85
N ALA A 10 0.71 -3.28 -6.57
CA ALA A 10 1.77 -4.24 -6.30
C ALA A 10 1.48 -5.13 -5.08
N TYR A 11 0.95 -4.55 -4.00
CA TYR A 11 0.57 -5.29 -2.80
C TYR A 11 -0.59 -6.26 -3.08
N GLY A 12 -1.58 -5.84 -3.88
CA GLY A 12 -2.69 -6.68 -4.30
C GLY A 12 -2.25 -7.89 -5.13
N GLU A 13 -1.37 -7.65 -6.11
CA GLU A 13 -0.77 -8.70 -6.95
C GLU A 13 0.02 -9.73 -6.12
N ASP A 14 0.84 -9.28 -5.16
CA ASP A 14 1.68 -10.15 -4.31
C ASP A 14 0.89 -10.91 -3.24
N ASN A 15 -0.27 -10.40 -2.81
CA ASN A 15 -1.04 -10.96 -1.70
C ASN A 15 -2.41 -11.54 -2.14
N GLU A 16 -2.61 -11.73 -3.45
CA GLU A 16 -3.85 -12.25 -4.05
C GLU A 16 -5.11 -11.49 -3.59
N MET A 17 -4.98 -10.18 -3.39
CA MET A 17 -6.09 -9.31 -2.97
C MET A 17 -6.65 -8.52 -4.14
N THR A 18 -7.97 -8.44 -4.22
CA THR A 18 -8.64 -7.53 -5.18
C THR A 18 -8.35 -6.07 -4.84
N GLU A 19 -8.38 -5.19 -5.85
CA GLU A 19 -8.22 -3.74 -5.64
C GLU A 19 -9.20 -3.18 -4.58
N ALA A 20 -10.44 -3.68 -4.56
CA ALA A 20 -11.44 -3.27 -3.60
C ALA A 20 -11.04 -3.62 -2.15
N GLN A 21 -10.52 -4.83 -1.92
CA GLN A 21 -10.04 -5.26 -0.59
C GLN A 21 -8.85 -4.45 -0.12
N VAL A 22 -7.92 -4.13 -1.03
CA VAL A 22 -6.74 -3.30 -0.76
C VAL A 22 -7.17 -1.87 -0.40
N ARG A 23 -8.03 -1.25 -1.21
CA ARG A 23 -8.53 0.12 -0.97
C ARG A 23 -9.38 0.23 0.31
N ALA A 24 -10.10 -0.83 0.70
CA ALA A 24 -10.84 -0.88 1.96
C ALA A 24 -9.94 -0.75 3.20
N GLN A 25 -8.64 -1.04 3.06
CA GLN A 25 -7.68 -0.87 4.16
C GLN A 25 -7.26 0.57 4.37
N ARG A 26 -7.54 1.51 3.46
CA ARG A 26 -7.09 2.91 3.59
C ARG A 26 -7.63 3.55 4.87
N LEU A 27 -6.73 4.22 5.59
CA LEU A 27 -7.06 5.10 6.70
C LEU A 27 -6.90 6.57 6.29
N SER A 28 -7.65 7.45 6.96
CA SER A 28 -7.61 8.91 6.73
C SER A 28 -6.25 9.53 7.06
N ASN A 29 -5.48 8.90 7.96
CA ASN A 29 -4.12 9.31 8.32
C ASN A 29 -3.05 8.92 7.28
N GLY A 30 -3.44 8.41 6.11
CA GLY A 30 -2.51 8.02 5.05
C GLY A 30 -1.93 6.60 5.18
N SER A 31 -2.23 5.87 6.26
CA SER A 31 -1.79 4.49 6.48
C SER A 31 -2.88 3.45 6.08
N TYR A 32 -2.69 2.21 6.52
CA TYR A 32 -3.59 1.08 6.27
C TYR A 32 -4.00 0.36 7.57
N ARG A 33 -5.21 -0.21 7.57
CA ARG A 33 -5.77 -0.98 8.70
C ARG A 33 -4.99 -2.26 9.00
N LEU A 34 -4.51 -2.96 7.97
CA LEU A 34 -3.71 -4.17 8.13
C LEU A 34 -2.27 -3.79 8.53
N PRO A 35 -1.76 -4.27 9.68
CA PRO A 35 -0.39 -3.96 10.11
C PRO A 35 0.69 -4.35 9.10
N LYS A 36 0.54 -5.52 8.45
CA LYS A 36 1.46 -5.98 7.39
C LYS A 36 1.52 -4.99 6.22
N MET A 37 0.36 -4.50 5.78
CA MET A 37 0.26 -3.53 4.69
C MET A 37 0.78 -2.15 5.09
N ALA A 38 0.53 -1.71 6.32
CA ALA A 38 1.07 -0.46 6.85
C ALA A 38 2.61 -0.48 6.89
N ASN A 39 3.21 -1.58 7.33
CA ASN A 39 4.67 -1.76 7.32
C ASN A 39 5.22 -1.81 5.89
N ALA A 40 4.58 -2.53 4.99
CA ALA A 40 4.99 -2.59 3.58
C ALA A 40 4.93 -1.20 2.93
N TRP A 41 3.90 -0.41 3.24
CA TRP A 41 3.76 0.97 2.76
C TRP A 41 4.88 1.88 3.27
N TYR A 42 5.21 1.80 4.55
CA TYR A 42 6.32 2.57 5.14
C TYR A 42 7.64 2.33 4.40
N TRP A 43 8.00 1.06 4.19
CA TRP A 43 9.24 0.72 3.47
C TRP A 43 9.18 1.08 1.98
N TRP A 44 8.02 0.95 1.35
CA TRP A 44 7.82 1.40 -0.02
C TRP A 44 8.09 2.90 -0.16
N GLN A 45 7.58 3.73 0.75
CA GLN A 45 7.81 5.18 0.71
C GLN A 45 9.29 5.52 0.83
N LEU A 46 10.00 4.92 1.79
CA LEU A 46 11.44 5.13 1.97
C LEU A 46 12.24 4.70 0.73
N GLY A 47 11.87 3.60 0.09
CA GLY A 47 12.52 3.13 -1.13
C GLY A 47 12.36 4.10 -2.32
N GLN A 48 11.27 4.86 -2.36
CA GLN A 48 11.04 5.87 -3.40
C GLN A 48 11.74 7.20 -3.10
N GLU A 49 11.98 7.52 -1.83
CA GLU A 49 12.75 8.71 -1.44
C GLU A 49 14.27 8.52 -1.66
N ALA A 50 14.73 7.27 -1.67
CA ALA A 50 16.14 6.90 -1.91
C ALA A 50 16.50 6.72 -3.40
N ALA A 51 15.51 6.80 -4.31
CA ALA A 51 15.66 6.58 -5.76
C ALA A 51 15.60 7.90 -6.55
#